data_AF-A0AAV0W1P9-F1
#
_entry.id   AF-A0AAV0W1P9-F1
#
_cell.length_a   1.000
_cell.length_b   1.000
_cell.length_c   1.000
_cell.angle_alpha   90.00
_cell.angle_beta   90.00
_cell.angle_gamma   90.00
#
_symmetry.space_group_name_H-M   'P 1'
#
loop_
_entity.id
_entity.type
_entity.pdbx_description
1 polymer ?
#
loop_
_entity_poly.entity_id
_entity_poly.type
_entity_poly.pdbx_seq_one_letter_code
_entity_poly.pdbx_strand_id
1 'polypeptide(L)'
;MIFINYLCSVLIFINLPFFVRSENCNYIVNFFMKKNVFVFKSVESVDFLPIEYKTTSFGFIPLDFGNTTVYPNLITYKDKDIETLSDTELKISNEDLMRAVYKSLLNDERLHDVISVFSNRYVVRIGSNNVRVFTFKFGVDVEIDHTKCDIDQIRFIKSIIKGMICKTVYVSGVRYNIKCETITFSLLPIDETGKLEIETKCKI
;
A
#
# COMPACT_ATOMS: atom_id res chain seq x y z
N MET A 1 39.92 -4.75 30.68
CA MET A 1 38.55 -4.70 31.23
C MET A 1 38.14 -3.23 31.27
N ILE A 2 37.01 -2.92 30.62
CA ILE A 2 36.30 -1.63 30.51
C ILE A 2 36.93 -0.53 29.61
N PHE A 3 36.20 -0.28 28.54
CA PHE A 3 36.23 0.82 27.55
C PHE A 3 35.87 2.18 28.17
N ILE A 4 36.14 3.30 27.47
CA ILE A 4 35.11 4.28 27.03
C ILE A 4 35.71 5.42 26.17
N ASN A 5 35.15 5.51 24.94
CA ASN A 5 34.79 6.66 24.10
C ASN A 5 35.81 7.78 23.76
N TYR A 6 36.27 7.76 22.51
CA TYR A 6 36.36 8.99 21.72
C TYR A 6 35.08 9.14 20.88
N LEU A 7 34.26 10.10 21.28
CA LEU A 7 33.16 10.66 20.50
C LEU A 7 33.69 11.13 19.14
N CYS A 8 33.31 10.44 18.07
CA CYS A 8 33.47 10.98 16.73
C CYS A 8 32.27 11.90 16.46
N SER A 9 32.44 13.19 16.77
CA SER A 9 31.48 14.23 16.43
C SER A 9 31.50 14.45 14.92
N VAL A 10 30.54 13.87 14.20
CA VAL A 10 30.36 14.17 12.77
C VAL A 10 29.36 15.31 12.63
N LEU A 11 29.90 16.50 12.40
CA LEU A 11 29.16 17.68 11.99
C LEU A 11 28.94 17.60 10.47
N ILE A 12 27.70 17.37 10.02
CA ILE A 12 27.38 17.29 8.60
C ILE A 12 26.58 18.53 8.22
N PHE A 13 27.20 19.43 7.44
CA PHE A 13 26.48 20.46 6.68
C PHE A 13 26.09 19.87 5.33
N ILE A 14 24.79 19.65 5.12
CA ILE A 14 24.26 19.35 3.78
C ILE A 14 23.57 20.61 3.27
N ASN A 15 24.27 21.35 2.41
CA ASN A 15 23.66 22.37 1.58
C ASN A 15 23.05 21.66 0.36
N LEU A 16 21.74 21.43 0.34
CA LEU A 16 21.03 20.90 -0.83
C LEU A 16 20.42 22.08 -1.61
N PRO A 17 20.98 22.46 -2.77
CA PRO A 17 20.36 23.45 -3.64
C PRO A 17 19.35 22.74 -4.53
N PHE A 18 18.13 22.52 -4.06
CA PHE A 18 17.05 22.06 -4.95
C PHE A 18 15.78 22.86 -4.69
N PHE A 19 15.66 23.97 -5.41
CA PHE A 19 14.37 24.52 -5.80
C PHE A 19 13.69 23.53 -6.75
N VAL A 20 12.89 22.60 -6.21
CA VAL A 20 11.94 21.80 -6.99
C VAL A 20 10.58 21.95 -6.33
N ARG A 21 9.75 22.84 -6.89
CA ARG A 21 8.40 23.19 -6.40
C ARG A 21 7.37 22.13 -6.83
N SER A 22 7.37 20.98 -6.16
CA SER A 22 6.33 19.95 -6.32
C SER A 22 5.82 19.52 -4.94
N GLU A 23 4.50 19.39 -4.78
CA GLU A 23 3.88 18.89 -3.54
C GLU A 23 4.41 17.50 -3.15
N ASN A 24 4.81 16.67 -4.13
CA ASN A 24 5.42 15.37 -3.90
C ASN A 24 6.81 15.49 -3.25
N CYS A 25 7.57 16.53 -3.58
CA CYS A 25 8.87 16.80 -2.95
C CYS A 25 8.70 17.20 -1.48
N ASN A 26 7.62 17.88 -1.11
CA ASN A 26 7.35 18.21 0.29
C ASN A 26 7.12 16.96 1.14
N TYR A 27 6.51 15.91 0.61
CA TYR A 27 6.38 14.64 1.34
C TYR A 27 7.72 13.92 1.51
N ILE A 28 8.55 13.93 0.48
CA ILE A 28 9.91 13.37 0.51
C ILE A 28 10.78 14.13 1.52
N VAL A 29 10.78 15.46 1.44
CA VAL A 29 11.55 16.34 2.33
C VAL A 29 11.04 16.23 3.77
N ASN A 30 9.73 16.24 4.00
CA ASN A 30 9.19 16.05 5.36
C ASN A 30 9.47 14.66 5.91
N PHE A 31 9.47 13.62 5.08
CA PHE A 31 9.88 12.28 5.49
C PHE A 31 11.35 12.24 5.91
N PHE A 32 12.24 12.84 5.11
CA PHE A 32 13.67 12.89 5.43
C PHE A 32 13.99 13.80 6.63
N MET A 33 13.27 14.92 6.78
CA MET A 33 13.48 15.89 7.87
C MET A 33 12.90 15.42 9.21
N LYS A 34 11.75 14.73 9.23
CA LYS A 34 11.17 14.20 10.48
C LYS A 34 11.95 13.01 11.05
N LYS A 35 12.70 12.27 10.23
CA LYS A 35 13.54 11.15 10.66
C LYS A 35 15.01 11.57 10.72
N ASN A 36 15.34 12.36 11.74
CA ASN A 36 16.70 12.80 12.06
C ASN A 36 17.73 11.65 11.90
N VAL A 37 18.74 11.89 11.06
CA VAL A 37 19.96 11.10 10.89
C VAL A 37 19.71 9.59 10.68
N PHE A 38 19.53 9.19 9.42
CA PHE A 38 19.52 7.80 9.05
C PHE A 38 20.91 7.16 9.21
N VAL A 39 21.13 6.51 10.36
CA VAL A 39 21.93 5.28 10.35
C VAL A 39 20.98 4.18 9.91
N PHE A 40 20.83 3.98 8.60
CA PHE A 40 20.11 2.80 8.11
C PHE A 40 20.90 1.57 8.56
N LYS A 41 20.43 0.90 9.61
CA LYS A 41 20.99 -0.40 10.04
C LYS A 41 20.70 -1.52 9.04
N SER A 42 19.86 -1.29 8.04
CA SER A 42 19.50 -2.27 7.01
C SER A 42 20.17 -1.93 5.67
N VAL A 43 20.63 -2.99 4.99
CA VAL A 43 21.25 -2.94 3.65
C VAL A 43 20.21 -2.53 2.59
N GLU A 44 18.93 -2.73 2.88
CA GLU A 44 17.81 -2.34 2.03
C GLU A 44 16.64 -1.85 2.91
N SER A 45 15.86 -0.88 2.41
CA SER A 45 14.59 -0.49 3.02
C SER A 45 13.54 -0.18 1.95
N VAL A 46 12.29 -0.47 2.27
CA VAL A 46 11.12 -0.13 1.46
C VAL A 46 10.16 0.67 2.32
N ASP A 47 9.75 1.84 1.85
CA ASP A 47 8.79 2.70 2.53
C ASP A 47 7.70 3.14 1.55
N PHE A 48 6.44 3.08 2.00
CA PHE A 48 5.28 3.55 1.26
C PHE A 48 4.71 4.81 1.92
N LEU A 49 4.41 5.81 1.11
CA LEU A 49 3.90 7.12 1.54
C LEU A 49 2.54 7.37 0.88
N PRO A 50 1.43 7.22 1.61
CA PRO A 50 0.09 7.51 1.11
C PRO A 50 -0.04 8.99 0.74
N ILE A 51 -0.60 9.26 -0.44
CA ILE A 51 -0.89 10.60 -0.94
C ILE A 51 -2.40 10.84 -0.94
N GLU A 52 -3.18 9.85 -1.38
CA GLU A 52 -4.63 9.93 -1.49
C GLU A 52 -5.26 8.61 -1.06
N TYR A 53 -6.39 8.70 -0.38
CA TYR A 53 -7.21 7.58 0.04
C TYR A 53 -8.67 7.84 -0.33
N LYS A 54 -9.34 6.82 -0.92
CA LYS A 54 -10.78 6.86 -1.15
C LYS A 54 -11.40 5.47 -1.18
N THR A 55 -12.65 5.38 -0.76
CA THR A 55 -13.51 4.21 -1.00
C THR A 55 -14.51 4.53 -2.10
N THR A 56 -14.57 3.71 -3.14
CA THR A 56 -15.48 3.91 -4.27
C THR A 56 -16.38 2.70 -4.46
N SER A 57 -17.70 2.91 -4.51
CA SER A 57 -18.63 1.88 -4.98
C SER A 57 -18.52 1.75 -6.48
N PHE A 58 -18.26 0.54 -6.96
CA PHE A 58 -18.52 0.23 -8.37
C PHE A 58 -20.02 -0.01 -8.56
N GLY A 59 -20.55 0.26 -9.76
CA GLY A 59 -21.95 -0.02 -10.08
C GLY A 59 -22.26 -1.51 -10.07
N PHE A 60 -23.51 -1.88 -10.35
CA PHE A 60 -23.83 -3.27 -10.67
C PHE A 60 -23.21 -3.62 -12.04
N ILE A 61 -22.38 -4.65 -12.07
CA ILE A 61 -21.70 -5.15 -13.27
C ILE A 61 -22.24 -6.56 -13.55
N PRO A 62 -22.59 -6.90 -14.80
CA PRO A 62 -22.97 -8.26 -15.15
C PRO A 62 -21.81 -9.24 -14.93
N LEU A 63 -22.12 -10.41 -14.40
CA LEU A 63 -21.19 -11.55 -14.40
C LEU A 63 -21.33 -12.26 -15.74
N ASP A 64 -20.34 -12.13 -16.62
CA ASP A 64 -20.27 -12.94 -17.84
C ASP A 64 -19.89 -14.38 -17.45
N PHE A 65 -20.84 -15.30 -17.62
CA PHE A 65 -20.79 -16.67 -17.11
C PHE A 65 -19.67 -17.50 -17.77
N GLY A 66 -18.72 -17.97 -16.96
CA GLY A 66 -17.75 -18.99 -17.35
C GLY A 66 -16.67 -19.22 -16.31
N ASN A 67 -17.00 -19.94 -15.23
CA ASN A 67 -16.13 -20.29 -14.08
C ASN A 67 -15.65 -19.10 -13.22
N THR A 68 -15.49 -19.39 -11.94
CA THR A 68 -14.90 -18.59 -10.85
C THR A 68 -14.23 -17.30 -11.34
N THR A 69 -14.99 -16.20 -11.42
CA THR A 69 -14.38 -14.92 -11.78
C THR A 69 -13.63 -14.42 -10.57
N VAL A 70 -12.33 -14.62 -10.59
CA VAL A 70 -11.49 -14.18 -9.49
C VAL A 70 -11.09 -12.73 -9.70
N TYR A 71 -11.26 -11.92 -8.67
CA TYR A 71 -10.78 -10.54 -8.63
C TYR A 71 -9.54 -10.46 -7.75
N PRO A 72 -8.33 -10.33 -8.32
CA PRO A 72 -7.13 -10.12 -7.53
C PRO A 72 -7.06 -8.67 -7.03
N ASN A 73 -6.38 -8.46 -5.90
CA ASN A 73 -5.88 -7.13 -5.58
C ASN A 73 -4.72 -6.78 -6.52
N LEU A 74 -4.81 -5.60 -7.13
CA LEU A 74 -3.86 -5.16 -8.14
C LEU A 74 -3.14 -3.89 -7.70
N ILE A 75 -1.94 -3.72 -8.26
CA ILE A 75 -1.11 -2.54 -8.14
C ILE A 75 -1.10 -1.87 -9.51
N THR A 76 -1.61 -0.65 -9.62
CA THR A 76 -1.42 0.15 -10.83
C THR A 76 -0.04 0.80 -10.76
N TYR A 77 0.82 0.44 -11.70
CA TYR A 77 2.19 0.93 -11.85
C TYR A 77 2.43 1.34 -13.31
N LYS A 78 2.85 2.58 -13.55
CA LYS A 78 3.06 3.13 -14.91
C LYS A 78 1.88 2.86 -15.85
N ASP A 79 0.68 3.15 -15.35
CA ASP A 79 -0.61 2.99 -16.04
C ASP A 79 -0.94 1.55 -16.44
N LYS A 80 -0.30 0.55 -15.81
CA LYS A 80 -0.60 -0.87 -15.98
C LYS A 80 -0.93 -1.51 -14.64
N ASP A 81 -1.96 -2.34 -14.62
CA ASP A 81 -2.25 -3.16 -13.46
C ASP A 81 -1.32 -4.39 -13.44
N ILE A 82 -0.65 -4.60 -12.32
CA ILE A 82 0.30 -5.68 -12.07
C ILE A 82 0.03 -6.33 -10.71
N GLU A 83 0.41 -7.59 -10.57
CA GLU A 83 0.22 -8.38 -9.35
C GLU A 83 1.36 -8.23 -8.34
N THR A 84 2.55 -7.87 -8.81
CA THR A 84 3.75 -7.73 -7.98
C THR A 84 4.68 -6.62 -8.49
N LEU A 85 5.38 -5.95 -7.57
CA LEU A 85 6.49 -5.05 -7.89
C LEU A 85 7.84 -5.78 -8.04
N SER A 86 7.88 -7.09 -7.82
CA SER A 86 9.11 -7.89 -7.87
C SER A 86 9.71 -7.93 -9.28
N ASP A 87 8.86 -7.96 -10.30
CA ASP A 87 9.24 -8.05 -11.71
C ASP A 87 9.48 -6.68 -12.36
N THR A 88 9.24 -5.61 -11.61
CA THR A 88 9.51 -4.25 -12.05
C THR A 88 10.96 -3.86 -11.80
N GLU A 89 11.36 -2.73 -12.33
CA GLU A 89 12.63 -2.09 -12.07
C GLU A 89 12.81 -1.61 -10.61
N LEU A 90 11.77 -1.69 -9.78
CA LEU A 90 11.87 -1.49 -8.33
C LEU A 90 12.34 -2.77 -7.63
N LYS A 91 12.05 -3.97 -8.17
CA LYS A 91 12.41 -5.26 -7.56
C LYS A 91 12.03 -5.35 -6.07
N ILE A 92 10.82 -4.93 -5.72
CA ILE A 92 10.32 -4.97 -4.34
C ILE A 92 9.56 -6.27 -4.15
N SER A 93 9.96 -7.09 -3.18
CA SER A 93 9.27 -8.34 -2.87
C SER A 93 7.86 -8.09 -2.35
N ASN A 94 6.95 -9.06 -2.51
CA ASN A 94 5.59 -8.95 -1.96
C ASN A 94 5.61 -8.81 -0.42
N GLU A 95 6.56 -9.44 0.27
CA GLU A 95 6.68 -9.32 1.72
C GLU A 95 7.09 -7.90 2.14
N ASP A 96 8.11 -7.33 1.49
CA ASP A 96 8.57 -5.97 1.78
C ASP A 96 7.50 -4.94 1.44
N LEU A 97 6.77 -5.16 0.34
CA LEU A 97 5.61 -4.33 -0.02
C LEU A 97 4.53 -4.37 1.06
N MET A 98 4.08 -5.57 1.46
CA MET A 98 3.06 -5.72 2.51
C MET A 98 3.52 -5.07 3.82
N ARG A 99 4.80 -5.23 4.19
CA ARG A 99 5.36 -4.62 5.40
C ARG A 99 5.41 -3.09 5.30
N ALA A 100 5.79 -2.54 4.16
CA ALA A 100 5.80 -1.09 3.91
C ALA A 100 4.39 -0.50 3.97
N VAL A 101 3.41 -1.17 3.35
CA VAL A 101 2.00 -0.81 3.42
C VAL A 101 1.52 -0.84 4.87
N TYR A 102 1.66 -1.97 5.57
CA TYR A 102 1.29 -2.10 6.98
C TYR A 102 1.83 -0.97 7.86
N LYS A 103 3.13 -0.69 7.76
CA LYS A 103 3.82 0.36 8.53
C LYS A 103 3.28 1.75 8.22
N SER A 104 2.93 2.00 6.95
CA SER A 104 2.34 3.28 6.53
C SER A 104 0.94 3.47 7.11
N LEU A 105 0.07 2.44 7.02
CA LEU A 105 -1.33 2.54 7.45
C LEU A 105 -1.46 2.74 8.96
N LEU A 106 -0.52 2.20 9.76
CA LEU A 106 -0.53 2.34 11.22
C LEU A 106 -0.39 3.79 11.72
N ASN A 107 0.26 4.67 10.95
CA ASN A 107 0.71 5.97 11.45
C ASN A 107 0.28 7.15 10.56
N ASP A 108 -0.60 6.94 9.57
CA ASP A 108 -0.97 7.98 8.61
C ASP A 108 -2.29 8.66 8.97
N GLU A 109 -2.21 9.93 9.34
CA GLU A 109 -3.37 10.76 9.70
C GLU A 109 -4.36 10.97 8.53
N ARG A 110 -3.95 10.79 7.27
CA ARG A 110 -4.86 10.88 6.11
C ARG A 110 -5.86 9.74 6.05
N LEU A 111 -5.56 8.64 6.73
CA LEU A 111 -6.39 7.46 6.83
C LEU A 111 -7.30 7.51 8.05
N HIS A 112 -7.91 8.68 8.32
CA HIS A 112 -8.75 8.90 9.50
C HIS A 112 -9.94 7.93 9.64
N ASP A 113 -10.43 7.36 8.53
CA ASP A 113 -11.48 6.34 8.53
C ASP A 113 -10.96 4.92 8.84
N VAL A 114 -9.64 4.72 8.85
CA VAL A 114 -9.02 3.43 9.23
C VAL A 114 -9.07 3.30 10.75
N ILE A 115 -9.84 2.29 11.20
CA ILE A 115 -10.10 2.04 12.62
C ILE A 115 -9.04 1.11 13.20
N SER A 116 -8.55 0.16 12.41
CA SER A 116 -7.58 -0.85 12.85
C SER A 116 -6.77 -1.39 11.68
N VAL A 117 -5.51 -1.75 11.96
CA VAL A 117 -4.56 -2.26 10.97
C VAL A 117 -3.91 -3.52 11.54
N PHE A 118 -3.87 -4.57 10.72
CA PHE A 118 -3.23 -5.86 10.99
C PHE A 118 -2.21 -6.15 9.89
N SER A 119 -1.37 -7.18 10.08
CA SER A 119 -0.25 -7.50 9.19
C SER A 119 -0.61 -7.77 7.72
N ASN A 120 -1.86 -8.14 7.42
CA ASN A 120 -2.33 -8.40 6.06
C ASN A 120 -3.69 -7.76 5.72
N ARG A 121 -4.32 -7.07 6.68
CA ARG A 121 -5.67 -6.50 6.53
C ARG A 121 -5.82 -5.22 7.32
N TYR A 122 -6.80 -4.40 6.96
CA TYR A 122 -7.19 -3.21 7.73
C TYR A 122 -8.70 -3.01 7.68
N VAL A 123 -9.22 -2.32 8.69
CA VAL A 123 -10.64 -2.08 8.90
C VAL A 123 -10.92 -0.60 8.68
N VAL A 124 -11.92 -0.31 7.86
CA VAL A 124 -12.32 1.05 7.47
C VAL A 124 -13.76 1.29 7.88
N ARG A 125 -14.06 2.48 8.38
CA ARG A 125 -15.41 2.98 8.56
C ARG A 125 -15.98 3.47 7.22
N ILE A 126 -17.14 2.97 6.81
CA ILE A 126 -17.86 3.44 5.61
C ILE A 126 -19.21 4.03 6.06
N GLY A 127 -19.28 5.34 6.25
CA GLY A 127 -20.48 6.01 6.79
C GLY A 127 -20.59 5.92 8.32
N SER A 128 -21.77 6.19 8.89
CA SER A 128 -21.91 6.32 10.35
C SER A 128 -21.71 5.01 11.12
N ASN A 129 -22.21 3.88 10.62
CA ASN A 129 -22.23 2.61 11.36
C ASN A 129 -21.69 1.38 10.60
N ASN A 130 -21.34 1.49 9.31
CA ASN A 130 -20.85 0.34 8.56
C ASN A 130 -19.32 0.30 8.58
N VAL A 131 -18.77 -0.90 8.68
CA VAL A 131 -17.32 -1.14 8.60
C VAL A 131 -17.05 -2.14 7.49
N ARG A 132 -15.88 -2.05 6.87
CA ARG A 132 -15.38 -3.04 5.92
C ARG A 132 -13.95 -3.42 6.21
N VAL A 133 -13.60 -4.64 5.84
CA VAL A 133 -12.26 -5.19 5.98
C VAL A 133 -11.64 -5.31 4.60
N PHE A 134 -10.44 -4.80 4.42
CA PHE A 134 -9.69 -4.90 3.18
C PHE A 134 -8.39 -5.69 3.42
N THR A 135 -8.01 -6.53 2.47
CA THR A 135 -6.72 -7.23 2.48
C THR A 135 -5.74 -6.51 1.55
N PHE A 136 -4.47 -6.41 1.94
CA PHE A 136 -3.39 -5.91 1.09
C PHE A 136 -2.46 -7.02 0.60
N LYS A 137 -3.04 -8.22 0.41
CA LYS A 137 -2.38 -9.33 -0.29
C LYS A 137 -2.58 -9.16 -1.80
N PHE A 138 -1.50 -8.90 -2.53
CA PHE A 138 -1.50 -8.64 -3.98
C PHE A 138 -1.25 -9.92 -4.78
N GLY A 139 -1.83 -10.01 -5.98
CA GLY A 139 -1.67 -11.18 -6.85
C GLY A 139 -2.25 -12.48 -6.29
N VAL A 140 -3.11 -12.38 -5.28
CA VAL A 140 -3.86 -13.53 -4.77
C VAL A 140 -5.32 -13.34 -5.07
N ASP A 141 -5.83 -14.42 -5.61
CA ASP A 141 -7.18 -14.64 -6.02
C ASP A 141 -8.16 -14.58 -4.84
N VAL A 142 -9.18 -13.72 -4.94
CA VAL A 142 -10.29 -13.66 -3.97
C VAL A 142 -11.53 -14.33 -4.58
N GLU A 143 -11.97 -15.41 -3.95
CA GLU A 143 -13.11 -16.21 -4.43
C GLU A 143 -14.47 -15.53 -4.16
N ILE A 144 -15.41 -15.76 -5.08
CA ILE A 144 -16.82 -15.37 -4.96
C ILE A 144 -17.63 -16.59 -4.52
N ASP A 145 -18.46 -16.42 -3.50
CA ASP A 145 -19.37 -17.48 -3.05
C ASP A 145 -20.65 -17.51 -3.90
N HIS A 146 -20.85 -18.60 -4.65
CA HIS A 146 -22.02 -18.79 -5.52
C HIS A 146 -23.25 -19.39 -4.80
N THR A 147 -23.31 -19.33 -3.47
CA THR A 147 -24.13 -20.25 -2.66
C THR A 147 -25.61 -19.90 -2.55
N LYS A 148 -26.08 -18.78 -3.11
CA LYS A 148 -27.45 -18.27 -2.83
C LYS A 148 -28.41 -18.22 -4.03
N CYS A 149 -27.91 -18.03 -5.25
CA CYS A 149 -28.73 -17.93 -6.46
C CYS A 149 -27.84 -17.84 -7.71
N ASP A 150 -28.43 -17.99 -8.90
CA ASP A 150 -27.78 -17.61 -10.15
C ASP A 150 -27.61 -16.08 -10.19
N ILE A 151 -26.41 -15.62 -9.80
CA ILE A 151 -26.06 -14.21 -9.71
C ILE A 151 -26.05 -13.62 -11.13
N ASP A 152 -26.83 -12.57 -11.35
CA ASP A 152 -26.87 -11.80 -12.61
C ASP A 152 -25.88 -10.64 -12.57
N GLN A 153 -25.83 -9.94 -11.44
CA GLN A 153 -25.02 -8.74 -11.29
C GLN A 153 -24.38 -8.69 -9.90
N ILE A 154 -23.15 -8.19 -9.85
CA ILE A 154 -22.44 -7.94 -8.60
C ILE A 154 -22.09 -6.47 -8.43
N ARG A 155 -21.98 -6.06 -7.18
CA ARG A 155 -21.50 -4.76 -6.76
C ARG A 155 -20.56 -4.92 -5.58
N PHE A 156 -19.47 -4.16 -5.57
CA PHE A 156 -18.55 -4.12 -4.43
C PHE A 156 -17.91 -2.74 -4.30
N ILE A 157 -17.42 -2.45 -3.09
CA ILE A 157 -16.72 -1.21 -2.76
C ILE A 157 -15.23 -1.47 -2.80
N LYS A 158 -14.48 -0.75 -3.64
CA LYS A 158 -13.02 -0.81 -3.67
C LYS A 158 -12.43 0.24 -2.74
N SER A 159 -11.34 -0.11 -2.07
CA SER A 159 -10.45 0.85 -1.43
C SER A 159 -9.32 1.19 -2.40
N ILE A 160 -9.13 2.48 -2.68
CA ILE A 160 -8.11 2.99 -3.58
C ILE A 160 -7.12 3.81 -2.76
N ILE A 161 -5.86 3.36 -2.71
CA ILE A 161 -4.79 4.03 -2.00
C ILE A 161 -3.71 4.42 -3.00
N LYS A 162 -3.59 5.70 -3.31
CA LYS A 162 -2.50 6.23 -4.13
C LYS A 162 -1.38 6.69 -3.24
N GLY A 163 -0.16 6.32 -3.58
CA GLY A 163 1.01 6.77 -2.83
C GLY A 163 2.29 6.61 -3.61
N MET A 164 3.38 6.98 -2.96
CA MET A 164 4.72 6.83 -3.49
C MET A 164 5.45 5.73 -2.73
N ILE A 165 6.00 4.76 -3.46
CA ILE A 165 6.81 3.67 -2.92
C ILE A 165 8.27 3.97 -3.22
N CYS A 166 9.12 3.88 -2.20
CA CYS A 166 10.55 4.11 -2.32
C CYS A 166 11.33 2.87 -1.88
N LYS A 167 12.25 2.40 -2.71
CA LYS A 167 13.27 1.40 -2.35
C LYS A 167 14.62 2.09 -2.18
N THR A 168 15.22 1.90 -1.02
CA THR A 168 16.55 2.40 -0.67
C THR A 168 17.49 1.22 -0.56
N VAL A 169 18.60 1.24 -1.31
CA VAL A 169 19.63 0.20 -1.29
C VAL A 169 20.95 0.81 -0.87
N TYR A 170 21.59 0.21 0.13
CA TYR A 170 22.94 0.55 0.55
C TYR A 170 23.94 0.06 -0.48
N VAL A 171 24.83 0.95 -0.93
CA VAL A 171 25.88 0.62 -1.88
C VAL A 171 27.21 0.45 -1.16
N SER A 172 27.70 1.51 -0.51
CA SER A 172 28.93 1.50 0.29
C SER A 172 29.09 2.77 1.13
N GLY A 173 29.76 2.66 2.28
CA GLY A 173 30.00 3.78 3.20
C GLY A 173 28.73 4.41 3.77
N VAL A 174 28.32 5.55 3.19
CA VAL A 174 27.06 6.27 3.49
C VAL A 174 26.25 6.53 2.22
N ARG A 175 26.62 5.88 1.10
CA ARG A 175 25.95 6.05 -0.19
C ARG A 175 24.78 5.11 -0.30
N TYR A 176 23.62 5.69 -0.56
CA TYR A 176 22.37 4.98 -0.81
C TYR A 176 21.90 5.28 -2.23
N ASN A 177 21.39 4.26 -2.91
CA ASN A 177 20.61 4.43 -4.12
C ASN A 177 19.14 4.42 -3.73
N ILE A 178 18.42 5.49 -4.06
CA ILE A 178 17.00 5.65 -3.73
C ILE A 178 16.23 5.71 -5.04
N LYS A 179 15.25 4.83 -5.18
CA LYS A 179 14.32 4.83 -6.30
C LYS A 179 12.90 4.89 -5.79
N CYS A 180 12.18 5.92 -6.23
CA CYS A 180 10.80 6.16 -5.83
C CYS A 180 9.90 6.21 -7.06
N GLU A 181 8.70 5.66 -6.93
CA GLU A 181 7.70 5.67 -7.98
C GLU A 181 6.30 5.85 -7.39
N THR A 182 5.37 6.33 -8.23
CA THR A 182 3.95 6.41 -7.84
C THR A 182 3.27 5.07 -8.13
N ILE A 183 2.52 4.57 -7.15
CA ILE A 183 1.68 3.39 -7.29
C ILE A 183 0.27 3.68 -6.77
N THR A 184 -0.70 2.93 -7.30
CA THR A 184 -2.06 2.93 -6.75
C THR A 184 -2.46 1.51 -6.39
N PHE A 185 -2.87 1.29 -5.16
CA PHE A 185 -3.47 0.04 -4.74
C PHE A 185 -4.97 0.08 -4.98
N SER A 186 -5.50 -0.94 -5.66
CA SER A 186 -6.93 -1.19 -5.79
C SER A 186 -7.27 -2.44 -4.99
N LEU A 187 -7.78 -2.23 -3.78
CA LEU A 187 -7.99 -3.27 -2.79
C LEU A 187 -9.47 -3.62 -2.66
N LEU A 188 -9.73 -4.92 -2.58
CA LEU A 188 -11.05 -5.51 -2.51
C LEU A 188 -11.44 -5.84 -1.06
N PRO A 189 -12.73 -5.69 -0.72
CA PRO A 189 -13.22 -5.96 0.61
C PRO A 189 -13.38 -7.48 0.79
N ILE A 190 -13.13 -7.96 2.00
CA ILE A 190 -13.30 -9.35 2.39
C ILE A 190 -14.33 -9.48 3.51
N ASP A 191 -15.08 -10.57 3.51
CA ASP A 191 -16.04 -10.91 4.55
C ASP A 191 -15.37 -11.60 5.75
N GLU A 192 -16.18 -12.03 6.73
CA GLU A 192 -15.73 -12.70 7.95
C GLU A 192 -14.97 -14.02 7.69
N THR A 193 -15.22 -14.65 6.54
CA THR A 193 -14.57 -15.90 6.11
C THR A 193 -13.33 -15.67 5.26
N GLY A 194 -13.03 -14.41 4.93
CA GLY A 194 -11.92 -14.02 4.05
C GLY A 194 -12.26 -14.12 2.56
N LYS A 195 -13.52 -14.35 2.19
CA LYS A 195 -14.00 -14.34 0.81
C LYS A 195 -14.36 -12.92 0.37
N LEU A 196 -14.54 -12.71 -0.94
CA LEU A 196 -14.86 -11.39 -1.47
C LEU A 196 -16.22 -10.90 -0.94
N GLU A 197 -16.24 -9.74 -0.29
CA GLU A 197 -17.49 -9.14 0.18
C GLU A 197 -18.20 -8.42 -0.98
N ILE A 198 -19.21 -9.07 -1.55
CA ILE A 198 -20.01 -8.54 -2.66
C ILE A 198 -21.48 -8.40 -2.28
N GLU A 199 -22.14 -7.45 -2.94
CA GLU A 199 -23.59 -7.44 -3.05
C GLU A 199 -24.02 -8.08 -4.37
N THR A 200 -25.04 -8.93 -4.32
CA THR A 200 -25.52 -9.70 -5.47
C THR A 200 -26.96 -9.31 -5.84
N LYS A 201 -27.26 -9.33 -7.15
CA LYS A 201 -28.62 -9.41 -7.67
C LYS A 201 -28.78 -10.74 -8.39
N CYS A 202 -29.82 -11.49 -8.04
CA CYS A 202 -30.14 -12.78 -8.64
C CYS A 202 -30.97 -12.60 -9.92
N LYS A 203 -30.84 -13.52 -10.87
CA LYS A 203 -31.83 -13.67 -11.95
C LYS A 203 -33.19 -14.00 -11.33
N ILE A 204 -34.25 -13.34 -11.84
CA ILE A 204 -35.65 -13.62 -11.49
C ILE A 204 -36.14 -14.80 -12.32
#